data_AF-A0A7X9B3Q8-F1
#
_entry.id   AF-A0A7X9B3Q8-F1
#
_cell.length_a   1.000
_cell.length_b   1.000
_cell.length_c   1.000
_cell.angle_alpha   90.00
_cell.angle_beta   90.00
_cell.angle_gamma   90.00
#
_symmetry.space_group_name_H-M   'P 1'
#
loop_
_entity.id
_entity.type
_entity.pdbx_description
1 polymer ?
#
loop_
_entity_poly.entity_id
_entity_poly.type
_entity_poly.pdbx_seq_one_letter_code
_entity_poly.pdbx_strand_id
1 'polypeptide(L)'
;MNKSIVASLRRSMLILTVVCAAAWADLRLPGFYSDHMVFQREMAIPIWGWADAGEAVTVSLGEAKGETTTAANGKWQLRLPALPAGGHTPSLSAGKTASP
;
A
#
# COMPACT_ATOMS: atom_id res chain seq x y z
N MET A 1 -52.41 9.80 -3.39
CA MET A 1 -51.48 9.09 -2.48
C MET A 1 -50.50 8.26 -3.34
N ASN A 2 -49.18 8.46 -3.49
CA ASN A 2 -48.27 9.62 -3.37
C ASN A 2 -47.05 9.24 -4.28
N LYS A 3 -47.07 9.68 -5.54
CA LYS A 3 -46.05 9.35 -6.57
C LYS A 3 -44.64 9.85 -6.19
N SER A 4 -44.56 10.78 -5.24
CA SER A 4 -43.34 11.39 -4.69
C SER A 4 -42.51 10.44 -3.81
N ILE A 5 -43.12 9.40 -3.22
CA ILE A 5 -42.43 8.45 -2.34
C ILE A 5 -41.60 7.45 -3.17
N VAL A 6 -42.16 6.97 -4.28
CA VAL A 6 -41.46 6.04 -5.20
C VAL A 6 -40.30 6.75 -5.91
N ALA A 7 -40.46 8.03 -6.24
CA ALA A 7 -39.39 8.85 -6.83
C ALA A 7 -38.24 9.13 -5.84
N SER A 8 -38.55 9.31 -4.55
CA SER A 8 -37.54 9.51 -3.50
C SER A 8 -36.79 8.21 -3.18
N LEU A 9 -37.49 7.07 -3.18
CA LEU A 9 -36.91 5.74 -2.94
C LEU A 9 -35.97 5.30 -4.09
N ARG A 10 -36.33 5.63 -5.33
CA ARG A 10 -35.53 5.34 -6.54
C ARG A 10 -34.31 6.27 -6.68
N ARG A 11 -34.34 7.45 -6.04
CA ARG A 11 -33.20 8.37 -5.94
C ARG A 11 -32.25 7.99 -4.80
N SER A 12 -32.76 7.53 -3.65
CA SER A 12 -31.93 6.99 -2.57
C SER A 12 -31.20 5.70 -2.97
N MET A 13 -31.85 4.84 -3.76
CA MET A 13 -31.24 3.63 -4.33
C MET A 13 -30.43 3.90 -5.62
N LEU A 14 -29.89 5.11 -5.78
CA LEU A 14 -28.87 5.41 -6.79
C LEU A 14 -27.64 6.08 -6.16
N ILE A 15 -27.80 6.67 -4.97
CA ILE A 15 -26.74 7.38 -4.25
C ILE A 15 -25.86 6.42 -3.44
N LEU A 16 -26.37 5.26 -3.03
CA LEU A 16 -25.59 4.29 -2.21
C LEU A 16 -24.61 3.44 -3.02
N THR A 17 -24.77 3.34 -4.35
CA THR A 17 -23.96 2.45 -5.20
C THR A 17 -22.62 3.05 -5.66
N VAL A 18 -22.38 4.34 -5.43
CA VAL A 18 -21.19 5.06 -5.95
C VAL A 18 -20.02 5.09 -4.96
N VAL A 19 -20.24 4.80 -3.68
CA VAL A 19 -19.17 4.72 -2.66
C VAL A 19 -18.53 3.33 -2.66
N CYS A 20 -17.97 2.93 -3.80
CA CYS A 20 -17.05 1.80 -3.87
C CYS A 20 -16.04 2.00 -5.00
N ALA A 21 -15.56 3.24 -5.19
CA ALA A 21 -14.33 3.47 -5.93
C ALA A 21 -13.18 3.00 -5.03
N ALA A 22 -12.94 1.70 -5.08
CA ALA A 22 -11.86 1.01 -4.39
C ALA A 22 -10.53 1.75 -4.67
N ALA A 23 -9.89 2.21 -3.59
CA ALA A 23 -8.49 2.59 -3.62
C ALA A 23 -7.67 1.32 -3.91
N TRP A 24 -7.38 1.07 -5.17
CA TRP A 24 -6.43 0.04 -5.55
C TRP A 24 -5.04 0.60 -5.28
N ALA A 25 -4.41 0.14 -4.20
CA ALA A 25 -3.00 0.41 -3.95
C ALA A 25 -2.18 -0.41 -4.96
N ASP A 26 -1.71 0.21 -6.04
CA ASP A 26 -0.87 -0.43 -7.05
C ASP A 26 0.60 -0.40 -6.58
N LEU A 27 0.89 -1.18 -5.54
CA LEU A 27 2.26 -1.38 -5.05
C LEU A 27 2.96 -2.43 -5.91
N ARG A 28 3.98 -2.01 -6.66
CA ARG A 28 4.79 -2.90 -7.48
C ARG A 28 6.18 -3.02 -6.91
N LEU A 29 6.65 -4.25 -6.81
CA LEU A 29 8.01 -4.58 -6.39
C LEU A 29 8.78 -5.15 -7.57
N PRO A 30 10.11 -5.00 -7.61
CA PRO A 30 10.96 -5.72 -8.54
C PRO A 30 10.72 -7.24 -8.44
N GLY A 31 10.72 -7.94 -9.58
CA GLY A 31 10.36 -9.37 -9.61
C GLY A 31 11.29 -10.32 -8.84
N PHE A 32 12.42 -9.84 -8.31
CA PHE A 32 13.28 -10.63 -7.43
C PHE A 32 12.81 -10.62 -5.97
N TYR A 33 11.90 -9.72 -5.57
CA TYR A 33 11.15 -9.82 -4.31
C TYR A 33 10.12 -10.94 -4.47
N SER A 34 10.56 -12.17 -4.30
CA SER A 34 9.73 -13.38 -4.35
C SER A 34 9.63 -14.04 -2.97
N ASP A 35 8.71 -14.99 -2.84
CA ASP A 35 8.71 -15.91 -1.71
C ASP A 35 10.10 -16.54 -1.56
N HIS A 36 10.60 -16.59 -0.31
CA HIS A 36 11.93 -17.09 0.06
C HIS A 36 13.16 -16.27 -0.39
N MET A 37 13.01 -14.97 -0.71
CA MET A 37 14.18 -14.12 -0.99
C MET A 37 15.14 -14.02 0.20
N VAL A 38 16.45 -14.07 -0.08
CA VAL A 38 17.52 -13.99 0.93
C VAL A 38 18.10 -12.58 0.98
N PHE A 39 18.10 -11.97 2.18
CA PHE A 39 18.78 -10.71 2.44
C PHE A 39 20.14 -10.95 3.11
N GLN A 40 21.13 -10.12 2.78
CA GLN A 40 22.44 -10.17 3.44
C GLN A 40 22.32 -9.68 4.89
N ARG A 41 22.89 -10.46 5.81
CA ARG A 41 22.87 -10.18 7.25
C ARG A 41 23.71 -8.97 7.60
N GLU A 42 23.39 -8.35 8.74
CA GLU A 42 24.25 -7.34 9.40
C GLU A 42 24.55 -6.11 8.52
N MET A 43 23.74 -5.88 7.48
CA MET A 43 23.83 -4.73 6.59
C MET A 43 22.47 -4.09 6.40
N ALA A 44 22.47 -2.78 6.12
CA ALA A 44 21.26 -2.07 5.79
C ALA A 44 20.63 -2.68 4.53
N ILE A 45 19.32 -2.95 4.59
CA ILE A 45 18.60 -3.63 3.52
C ILE A 45 17.90 -2.56 2.66
N PRO A 46 18.39 -2.24 1.46
CA PRO A 46 17.71 -1.30 0.57
C PRO A 46 16.49 -1.99 -0.04
N ILE A 47 15.32 -1.42 0.19
CA ILE A 47 14.05 -1.87 -0.40
C ILE A 47 13.50 -0.74 -1.26
N TRP A 48 13.04 -1.09 -2.45
CA TRP A 48 12.56 -0.13 -3.44
C TRP A 48 11.53 -0.78 -4.33
N GLY A 49 10.71 0.08 -4.94
CA GLY A 49 9.67 -0.34 -5.86
C GLY A 49 8.99 0.85 -6.50
N TRP A 50 7.78 0.60 -6.99
CA TRP A 50 6.91 1.59 -7.59
C TRP A 50 5.56 1.60 -6.91
N ALA A 51 4.95 2.76 -6.84
CA ALA A 51 3.58 2.95 -6.35
C ALA A 51 3.05 4.27 -6.93
N ASP A 52 1.83 4.66 -6.57
CA ASP A 52 1.31 5.95 -7.01
C ASP A 52 2.09 7.10 -6.37
N ALA A 53 2.30 8.18 -7.12
CA ALA A 53 2.97 9.38 -6.62
C ALA A 53 2.27 9.94 -5.37
N GLY A 54 3.03 10.20 -4.32
CA GLY A 54 2.52 10.69 -3.04
C GLY A 54 1.90 9.61 -2.13
N GLU A 55 1.96 8.34 -2.51
CA GLU A 55 1.48 7.24 -1.67
C GLU A 55 2.45 6.95 -0.52
N ALA A 56 1.92 6.64 0.67
CA ALA A 56 2.72 6.19 1.80
C ALA A 56 2.97 4.69 1.69
N VAL A 57 4.25 4.32 1.66
CA VAL A 57 4.69 2.92 1.57
C VAL A 57 5.30 2.53 2.90
N THR A 58 4.72 1.49 3.50
CA THR A 58 5.23 0.86 4.72
C THR A 58 5.81 -0.50 4.38
N VAL A 59 7.06 -0.71 4.80
CA VAL A 59 7.75 -1.98 4.60
C VAL A 59 8.18 -2.54 5.95
N SER A 60 7.81 -3.79 6.19
CA SER A 60 8.16 -4.53 7.39
C SER A 60 8.88 -5.83 6.99
N LEU A 61 9.97 -6.13 7.67
CA LEU A 61 10.72 -7.37 7.51
C LEU A 61 11.09 -7.88 8.89
N GLY A 62 10.37 -8.88 9.40
CA GLY A 62 10.49 -9.30 10.79
C GLY A 62 10.22 -8.13 11.76
N GLU A 63 11.20 -7.77 12.58
CA GLU A 63 11.14 -6.64 13.52
C GLU A 63 11.53 -5.28 12.90
N ALA A 64 12.14 -5.28 11.71
CA ALA A 64 12.49 -4.04 11.04
C ALA A 64 11.27 -3.45 10.33
N LYS A 65 11.01 -2.16 10.55
CA LYS A 65 9.95 -1.40 9.88
C LYS A 65 10.50 -0.09 9.34
N GLY A 66 10.05 0.31 8.16
CA GLY A 66 10.36 1.59 7.55
C GLY A 66 9.15 2.14 6.80
N GLU A 67 9.04 3.46 6.77
CA GLU A 67 7.98 4.18 6.05
C GLU A 67 8.64 5.19 5.11
N THR A 68 8.08 5.33 3.91
CA THR A 68 8.54 6.29 2.92
C THR A 68 7.36 6.78 2.08
N THR A 69 7.54 7.89 1.38
CA THR A 69 6.54 8.41 0.45
C THR A 69 7.04 8.28 -0.97
N THR A 70 6.18 7.80 -1.85
CA THR A 70 6.50 7.63 -3.26
C THR A 70 6.71 8.98 -3.93
N ALA A 71 7.82 9.12 -4.64
CA ALA A 71 8.15 10.34 -5.35
C ALA A 71 7.20 10.58 -6.54
N ALA A 72 7.21 11.81 -7.07
CA ALA A 72 6.37 12.19 -8.21
C ALA A 72 6.58 11.35 -9.49
N ASN A 73 7.72 10.65 -9.57
CA ASN A 73 8.04 9.72 -10.66
C ASN A 73 7.52 8.29 -10.42
N GLY A 74 6.73 8.07 -9.38
CA GLY A 74 6.17 6.76 -9.00
C GLY A 74 7.18 5.79 -8.39
N LYS A 75 8.41 6.23 -8.07
CA LYS A 75 9.44 5.40 -7.43
C LYS A 75 9.55 5.71 -5.94
N TRP A 76 9.80 4.67 -5.15
CA TRP A 76 10.11 4.80 -3.73
C TRP A 76 11.30 3.93 -3.36
N GLN A 77 12.02 4.34 -2.34
CA GLN A 77 13.13 3.59 -1.76
C GLN A 77 13.20 3.89 -0.27
N LEU A 78 13.56 2.88 0.51
CA LEU A 78 13.90 3.00 1.92
C LEU A 78 15.04 2.03 2.27
N ARG A 79 15.67 2.27 3.42
CA ARG A 79 16.69 1.36 3.96
C ARG A 79 16.20 0.87 5.31
N LEU A 80 15.96 -0.43 5.42
CA LEU A 80 15.68 -1.05 6.70
C LEU A 80 16.99 -1.22 7.49
N PRO A 81 16.92 -1.16 8.83
CA PRO A 81 18.05 -1.48 9.69
C PRO A 81 18.53 -2.91 9.47
N ALA A 82 19.80 -3.15 9.81
CA ALA A 82 20.39 -4.47 9.73
C ALA A 82 19.65 -5.45 10.64
N LEU A 83 19.30 -6.62 10.09
CA LEU A 83 18.65 -7.70 10.82
C LEU A 83 19.64 -8.83 11.11
N PRO A 84 19.51 -9.51 12.27
CA PRO A 84 20.21 -10.75 12.54
C PRO A 84 19.72 -11.86 11.61
N ALA A 85 20.52 -12.91 11.42
CA ALA A 85 20.07 -14.10 10.69
C ALA A 85 18.79 -14.67 11.30
N GLY A 86 17.81 -14.94 10.44
CA GLY A 86 16.58 -15.60 10.80
C GLY A 86 15.66 -15.74 9.59
N GLY A 87 14.71 -16.66 9.67
CA GLY A 87 13.60 -16.72 8.72
C GLY A 87 12.61 -15.60 9.03
N HIS A 88 12.87 -14.41 8.50
CA HIS A 88 11.97 -13.26 8.65
C HIS A 88 10.94 -13.26 7.54
N THR A 89 9.67 -13.08 7.89
CA THR A 89 8.60 -12.92 6.90
C THR A 89 8.56 -11.46 6.42
N PRO A 90 8.76 -11.19 5.12
CA PRO A 90 8.53 -9.85 4.56
C PRO A 90 7.03 -9.57 4.53
N SER A 91 6.64 -8.36 4.94
CA SER A 91 5.28 -7.83 4.79
C SER A 91 5.37 -6.41 4.25
N LEU A 92 4.75 -6.17 3.10
CA LEU A 92 4.76 -4.86 2.43
C LEU A 92 3.32 -4.40 2.27
N SER A 93 3.06 -3.15 2.66
CA SER A 93 1.77 -2.52 2.52
C SER A 93 1.94 -1.11 1.98
N ALA A 94 1.27 -0.81 0.87
CA ALA A 94 1.07 0.56 0.43
C ALA A 94 -0.33 0.98 0.81
N GLY A 95 -0.39 2.12 1.48
CA GLY A 95 -1.64 2.74 1.86
C GLY A 95 -1.64 4.16 1.34
N LYS A 96 -2.67 4.52 0.59
CA LYS A 96 -3.04 5.91 0.38
C LYS A 96 -3.60 6.46 1.69
N THR A 97 -2.74 6.77 2.66
CA THR A 97 -3.13 7.61 3.78
C THR A 97 -3.39 8.99 3.20
N ALA A 98 -4.67 9.30 3.02
CA ALA A 98 -5.11 10.68 2.86
C ALA A 98 -4.51 11.46 4.02
N SER A 99 -3.55 12.34 3.71
CA SER A 99 -3.15 13.37 4.67
C SER A 99 -4.41 14.18 5.02
N PRO A 100 -4.64 14.49 6.32
CA PRO A 100 -5.79 15.26 6.77
C PRO A 100 -5.85 16.67 6.18
#